data_AF-A0A3M1FSE5-F1
#
_entry.id   AF-A0A3M1FSE5-F1
#
_cell.length_a   1.000
_cell.length_b   1.000
_cell.length_c   1.000
_cell.angle_alpha   90.00
_cell.angle_beta   90.00
_cell.angle_gamma   90.00
#
_symmetry.space_group_name_H-M   'P 1'
#
loop_
_entity.id
_entity.type
_entity.pdbx_description
1 polymer ?
#
loop_
_entity_poly.entity_id
_entity_poly.type
_entity_poly.pdbx_seq_one_letter_code
_entity_poly.pdbx_strand_id
1 'polypeptide(L)'
;MSKKIILLLATLAIAITLAACGGAATQPAATQTTEQGGDTVLATATEENTISSTEEGAVSYPLTETGQTSCYGTDGAEIDCPAEGEALFGQDAQFTGNAMSYTDNGDGTVTDNVTGLTWQQTPTGEHLNWEQATAYCESLELAGYDDWRVPSAKELFSLSDFSQGWPYINTDYFDLSDATVSKDEQYWTSNDYAGVTAEGRDSAVFGVNFGTGHIKAYPGDVTGPMAKRVRCVRGDEYGVNDFVDNGDGAITDNATGLMWAQDDSGVGMDWEQALAWVLQMNEENYLGYSDWRLPNVKELQSIVDYTRAPG
;
A
#
# COMPACT_ATOMS: atom_id res chain seq x y z
N MET A 1 23.65 -33.53 49.44
CA MET A 1 24.07 -32.17 48.99
C MET A 1 22.98 -31.68 48.05
N SER A 2 21.88 -31.14 48.53
CA SER A 2 21.67 -29.72 48.87
C SER A 2 22.15 -28.76 47.78
N LYS A 3 21.20 -28.22 47.00
CA LYS A 3 20.96 -26.77 46.91
C LYS A 3 19.60 -26.52 46.25
N LYS A 4 18.63 -26.15 47.09
CA LYS A 4 17.39 -25.46 46.67
C LYS A 4 17.78 -24.03 46.30
N ILE A 5 17.44 -23.58 45.09
CA ILE A 5 17.51 -22.17 44.73
C ILE A 5 16.13 -21.57 44.98
N ILE A 6 16.11 -20.61 45.91
CA ILE A 6 14.95 -19.80 46.30
C ILE A 6 14.97 -18.59 45.37
N LEU A 7 13.96 -18.43 44.53
CA LEU A 7 13.74 -17.20 43.76
C LEU A 7 12.84 -16.30 44.61
N LEU A 8 13.38 -15.20 45.12
CA LEU A 8 12.61 -14.14 45.76
C LEU A 8 11.88 -13.34 44.67
N LEU A 9 10.54 -13.38 44.71
CA LEU A 9 9.68 -12.39 44.07
C LEU A 9 9.73 -11.09 44.87
N ALA A 10 10.29 -10.03 44.28
CA ALA A 10 10.19 -8.68 44.79
C ALA A 10 9.01 -8.00 44.07
N THR A 11 7.88 -7.89 44.76
CA THR A 11 6.73 -7.08 44.35
C THR A 11 7.01 -5.61 44.67
N LEU A 12 7.12 -4.77 43.63
CA LEU A 12 7.16 -3.32 43.79
C LEU A 12 5.78 -2.75 43.48
N ALA A 13 5.03 -2.45 44.54
CA ALA A 13 3.79 -1.68 44.45
C ALA A 13 4.13 -0.18 44.52
N ILE A 14 3.84 0.57 43.45
CA ILE A 14 3.89 2.03 43.47
C ILE A 14 2.45 2.53 43.54
N ALA A 15 2.10 3.08 44.70
CA ALA A 15 0.89 3.84 44.92
C ALA A 15 1.13 5.30 44.51
N ILE A 16 0.36 5.81 43.54
CA ILE A 16 0.30 7.25 43.24
C ILE A 16 -1.00 7.78 43.84
N THR A 17 -0.84 8.77 44.72
CA THR A 17 -1.91 9.47 45.43
C THR A 17 -2.35 10.69 44.61
N LEU A 18 -3.68 10.86 44.51
CA LEU A 18 -4.34 12.05 43.99
C LEU A 18 -3.99 13.29 44.80
N ALA A 19 -3.75 14.41 44.10
CA ALA A 19 -3.92 15.75 44.65
C ALA A 19 -4.80 16.58 43.71
N ALA A 20 -6.03 16.83 44.14
CA ALA A 20 -6.96 17.78 43.56
C ALA A 20 -6.89 19.11 44.34
N CYS A 21 -6.79 20.22 43.61
CA CYS A 21 -7.11 21.60 44.01
C CYS A 21 -7.20 22.36 42.67
N GLY A 22 -8.13 23.25 42.38
CA GLY A 22 -9.15 23.96 43.14
C GLY A 22 -9.60 25.08 42.18
N GLY A 23 -10.91 25.24 42.01
CA GLY A 23 -11.48 26.03 40.93
C GLY A 23 -11.36 27.55 41.08
N ALA A 24 -11.79 28.24 40.03
CA ALA A 24 -12.42 29.55 40.14
C ALA A 24 -13.40 29.72 38.97
N ALA A 25 -14.69 29.68 39.31
CA ALA A 25 -15.78 30.11 38.45
C ALA A 25 -15.87 31.65 38.46
N THR A 26 -16.25 32.24 37.34
CA THR A 26 -16.85 33.58 37.33
C THR A 26 -17.96 33.59 36.29
N GLN A 27 -19.17 33.87 36.77
CA GLN A 27 -20.42 33.98 36.04
C GLN A 27 -20.86 35.47 36.04
N PRO A 28 -21.98 35.86 35.41
CA PRO A 28 -22.00 36.66 34.19
C PRO A 28 -22.56 38.08 34.40
N ALA A 29 -22.52 38.92 33.37
CA ALA A 29 -23.24 40.19 33.32
C ALA A 29 -23.57 40.51 31.85
N ALA A 30 -24.68 41.14 31.47
CA ALA A 30 -26.00 41.38 32.04
C ALA A 30 -26.84 41.81 30.83
N THR A 31 -28.07 41.29 30.70
CA THR A 31 -29.00 41.64 29.63
C THR A 31 -29.71 42.96 29.97
N GLN A 32 -29.67 43.95 29.06
CA GLN A 32 -30.59 45.09 29.07
C GLN A 32 -31.53 44.99 27.86
N THR A 33 -32.83 44.95 28.15
CA THR A 33 -33.93 45.01 27.19
C THR A 33 -34.32 46.46 26.93
N THR A 34 -34.44 46.83 25.65
CA THR A 34 -35.31 47.93 25.20
C THR A 34 -36.09 47.43 23.97
N GLU A 35 -37.41 47.46 24.09
CA GLU A 35 -38.35 47.14 23.01
C GLU A 35 -38.57 48.37 22.13
N GLN A 36 -38.44 48.21 20.81
CA GLN A 36 -39.19 49.00 19.83
C GLN A 36 -39.49 48.12 18.62
N GLY A 37 -40.77 48.06 18.27
CA GLY A 37 -41.34 47.11 17.32
C GLY A 37 -40.87 47.28 15.87
N GLY A 38 -40.86 46.16 15.17
CA GLY A 38 -40.65 46.04 13.74
C GLY A 38 -40.61 44.56 13.36
N ASP A 39 -41.38 44.19 12.35
CA ASP A 39 -41.57 42.83 11.83
C ASP A 39 -40.32 41.95 11.83
N THR A 40 -40.44 40.79 12.47
CA THR A 40 -39.47 39.70 12.43
C THR A 40 -39.53 38.95 11.10
N VAL A 41 -38.47 39.05 10.31
CA VAL A 41 -37.99 37.94 9.47
C VAL A 41 -36.51 37.73 9.82
N LEU A 42 -36.23 36.90 10.82
CA LEU A 42 -34.88 36.43 11.10
C LEU A 42 -34.56 35.29 10.13
N ALA A 43 -33.81 35.62 9.08
CA ALA A 43 -33.01 34.63 8.37
C ALA A 43 -31.84 34.26 9.29
N THR A 44 -31.85 33.04 9.83
CA THR A 44 -30.68 32.46 10.50
C THR A 44 -29.65 32.12 9.44
N ALA A 45 -28.70 33.03 9.21
CA ALA A 45 -27.44 32.69 8.57
C ALA A 45 -26.62 31.91 9.60
N THR A 46 -26.65 30.58 9.50
CA THR A 46 -25.61 29.76 10.11
C THR A 46 -24.34 30.03 9.32
N GLU A 47 -23.40 30.76 9.91
CA GLU A 47 -22.02 30.74 9.46
C GLU A 47 -21.52 29.30 9.69
N GLU A 48 -21.63 28.49 8.65
CA GLU A 48 -20.82 27.28 8.56
C GLU A 48 -19.38 27.76 8.50
N ASN A 49 -18.71 27.65 9.65
CA ASN A 49 -17.27 27.67 9.77
C ASN A 49 -16.76 26.50 8.92
N THR A 50 -16.61 26.77 7.62
CA THR A 50 -15.94 25.91 6.67
C THR A 50 -14.51 25.84 7.16
N ILE A 51 -14.23 24.79 7.93
CA ILE A 51 -12.88 24.31 8.15
C ILE A 51 -12.38 24.02 6.74
N SER A 52 -11.60 24.97 6.22
CA SER A 52 -10.77 24.77 5.05
C SER A 52 -9.94 23.54 5.36
N SER A 53 -10.33 22.40 4.77
CA SER A 53 -9.45 21.25 4.65
C SER A 53 -8.19 21.79 3.99
N THR A 54 -7.12 21.89 4.76
CA THR A 54 -5.78 21.99 4.22
C THR A 54 -5.65 20.85 3.22
N GLU A 55 -5.49 21.18 1.93
CA GLU A 55 -5.03 20.21 0.95
C GLU A 55 -3.70 19.67 1.46
N GLU A 56 -3.76 18.48 2.04
CA GLU A 56 -2.62 17.62 2.22
C GLU A 56 -2.01 17.46 0.83
N GLY A 57 -0.75 17.88 0.67
CA GLY A 57 -0.15 18.05 -0.65
C GLY A 57 -0.25 16.76 -1.46
N ALA A 58 -0.68 16.87 -2.71
CA ALA A 58 -0.73 15.72 -3.61
C ALA A 58 0.64 15.04 -3.68
N VAL A 59 0.68 13.76 -3.31
CA VAL A 59 1.89 12.94 -3.31
C VAL A 59 2.23 12.50 -4.75
N SER A 60 3.52 12.34 -5.07
CA SER A 60 3.96 11.98 -6.44
C SER A 60 3.92 10.48 -6.74
N TYR A 61 3.81 9.65 -5.70
CA TYR A 61 3.71 8.20 -5.77
C TYR A 61 2.51 7.74 -4.92
N PRO A 62 1.27 8.02 -5.37
CA PRO A 62 0.06 7.59 -4.66
C PRO A 62 -0.07 6.06 -4.73
N LEU A 63 -0.10 5.41 -3.57
CA LEU A 63 -0.30 3.96 -3.49
C LEU A 63 -1.79 3.64 -3.54
N THR A 64 -2.15 2.71 -4.40
CA THR A 64 -3.50 2.15 -4.46
C THR A 64 -3.67 1.05 -3.41
N GLU A 65 -4.88 0.89 -2.88
CA GLU A 65 -5.22 -0.18 -1.94
C GLU A 65 -5.05 -1.57 -2.56
N THR A 66 -4.98 -2.59 -1.72
CA THR A 66 -4.90 -4.00 -2.15
C THR A 66 -6.25 -4.55 -2.60
N GLY A 67 -7.37 -3.97 -2.14
CA GLY A 67 -8.72 -4.51 -2.30
C GLY A 67 -9.14 -5.48 -1.20
N GLN A 68 -8.29 -5.79 -0.21
CA GLN A 68 -8.73 -6.57 0.95
C GLN A 68 -9.59 -5.72 1.89
N THR A 69 -10.85 -6.12 2.06
CA THR A 69 -11.83 -5.42 2.92
C THR A 69 -12.31 -6.26 4.10
N SER A 70 -11.84 -7.50 4.21
CA SER A 70 -12.20 -8.44 5.27
C SER A 70 -10.99 -8.80 6.12
N CYS A 71 -11.23 -9.09 7.40
CA CYS A 71 -10.20 -9.58 8.32
C CYS A 71 -10.26 -11.11 8.41
N TYR A 72 -9.12 -11.72 8.73
CA TYR A 72 -8.97 -13.18 8.79
C TYR A 72 -8.37 -13.63 10.12
N GLY A 73 -8.77 -14.84 10.55
CA GLY A 73 -8.13 -15.57 11.64
C GLY A 73 -6.84 -16.26 11.19
N THR A 74 -6.06 -16.78 12.16
CA THR A 74 -4.81 -17.50 11.88
C THR A 74 -5.01 -18.81 11.09
N ASP A 75 -6.23 -19.32 11.03
CA ASP A 75 -6.63 -20.49 10.24
C ASP A 75 -7.10 -20.12 8.82
N GLY A 76 -7.09 -18.82 8.48
CA GLY A 76 -7.55 -18.28 7.21
C GLY A 76 -9.06 -18.11 7.10
N ALA A 77 -9.83 -18.35 8.18
CA ALA A 77 -11.26 -18.07 8.19
C ALA A 77 -11.50 -16.56 8.26
N GLU A 78 -12.48 -16.07 7.51
CA GLU A 78 -12.93 -14.67 7.64
C GLU A 78 -13.55 -14.45 9.03
N ILE A 79 -13.23 -13.30 9.64
CA ILE A 79 -13.72 -12.87 10.95
C ILE A 79 -14.22 -11.43 10.89
N ASP A 80 -15.02 -11.03 11.88
CA ASP A 80 -15.26 -9.61 12.12
C ASP A 80 -13.92 -8.93 12.43
N CYS A 81 -13.67 -7.77 11.82
CA CYS A 81 -12.42 -7.05 12.06
C CYS A 81 -12.26 -6.70 13.55
N PRO A 82 -11.18 -7.14 14.21
CA PRO A 82 -10.98 -6.92 15.64
C PRO A 82 -10.93 -5.43 15.98
N ALA A 83 -11.37 -5.05 17.18
CA ALA A 83 -11.21 -3.69 17.66
C ALA A 83 -9.75 -3.38 18.06
N GLU A 84 -9.39 -2.09 18.15
CA GLU A 84 -8.06 -1.69 18.62
C GLU A 84 -7.75 -2.29 19.99
N GLY A 85 -6.57 -2.91 20.12
CA GLY A 85 -6.13 -3.62 21.32
C GLY A 85 -6.57 -5.09 21.40
N GLU A 86 -7.39 -5.58 20.47
CA GLU A 86 -7.72 -7.00 20.36
C GLU A 86 -6.68 -7.78 19.54
N ALA A 87 -6.62 -9.10 19.75
CA ALA A 87 -5.76 -9.97 18.96
C ALA A 87 -6.14 -9.86 17.47
N LEU A 88 -5.12 -9.88 16.60
CA LEU A 88 -5.25 -9.74 15.15
C LEU A 88 -5.78 -8.37 14.68
N PHE A 89 -5.85 -7.35 15.51
CA PHE A 89 -6.03 -5.96 15.05
C PHE A 89 -4.82 -5.48 14.24
N GLY A 90 -5.06 -4.62 13.26
CA GLY A 90 -4.03 -4.04 12.40
C GLY A 90 -3.84 -4.77 11.08
N GLN A 91 -4.86 -5.50 10.62
CA GLN A 91 -4.86 -6.10 9.29
C GLN A 91 -5.09 -5.05 8.20
N ASP A 92 -4.75 -5.39 6.95
CA ASP A 92 -4.89 -4.52 5.77
C ASP A 92 -6.28 -3.90 5.65
N ALA A 93 -7.33 -4.70 5.83
CA ALA A 93 -8.74 -4.26 5.78
C ALA A 93 -9.13 -3.20 6.82
N GLN A 94 -8.29 -2.93 7.81
CA GLN A 94 -8.54 -1.97 8.87
C GLN A 94 -7.92 -0.60 8.60
N PHE A 95 -7.21 -0.45 7.47
CA PHE A 95 -6.63 0.79 7.01
C PHE A 95 -7.26 1.21 5.68
N THR A 96 -7.39 2.51 5.49
CA THR A 96 -7.94 3.09 4.25
C THR A 96 -6.82 3.80 3.50
N GLY A 97 -6.86 3.71 2.18
CA GLY A 97 -5.98 4.39 1.25
C GLY A 97 -6.72 4.77 -0.02
N ASN A 98 -6.00 4.83 -1.14
CA ASN A 98 -6.60 5.14 -2.43
C ASN A 98 -7.24 3.89 -3.04
N ALA A 99 -8.57 3.76 -2.92
CA ALA A 99 -9.32 2.68 -3.55
C ALA A 99 -8.96 2.54 -5.04
N MET A 100 -8.78 1.30 -5.50
CA MET A 100 -8.54 1.01 -6.92
C MET A 100 -9.64 1.63 -7.78
N SER A 101 -9.25 2.47 -8.74
CA SER A 101 -10.17 3.23 -9.57
C SER A 101 -9.66 3.26 -11.00
N TYR A 102 -10.49 2.73 -11.92
CA TYR A 102 -10.14 2.59 -13.31
C TYR A 102 -11.19 3.23 -14.21
N THR A 103 -10.79 3.64 -15.40
CA THR A 103 -11.69 4.11 -16.46
C THR A 103 -11.34 3.40 -17.76
N ASP A 104 -12.26 2.57 -18.25
CA ASP A 104 -12.20 2.05 -19.61
C ASP A 104 -12.51 3.19 -20.58
N ASN A 105 -11.53 3.54 -21.42
CA ASN A 105 -11.63 4.64 -22.36
C ASN A 105 -12.41 4.25 -23.64
N GLY A 106 -12.76 2.98 -23.82
CA GLY A 106 -13.51 2.47 -24.98
C GLY A 106 -12.72 2.40 -26.28
N ASP A 107 -11.40 2.57 -26.21
CA ASP A 107 -10.46 2.61 -27.34
C ASP A 107 -9.33 1.56 -27.23
N GLY A 108 -9.51 0.57 -26.33
CA GLY A 108 -8.52 -0.44 -26.01
C GLY A 108 -7.52 -0.02 -24.93
N THR A 109 -7.79 1.07 -24.21
CA THR A 109 -6.97 1.55 -23.09
C THR A 109 -7.77 1.71 -21.81
N VAL A 110 -7.08 1.58 -20.68
CA VAL A 110 -7.63 1.79 -19.33
C VAL A 110 -6.79 2.84 -18.61
N THR A 111 -7.45 3.87 -18.08
CA THR A 111 -6.81 4.85 -17.19
C THR A 111 -6.89 4.35 -15.76
N ASP A 112 -5.75 4.28 -15.06
CA ASP A 112 -5.69 4.13 -13.61
C ASP A 112 -5.77 5.52 -12.97
N ASN A 113 -6.89 5.79 -12.31
CA ASN A 113 -7.19 7.11 -11.74
C ASN A 113 -6.39 7.42 -10.47
N VAL A 114 -5.75 6.41 -9.86
CA VAL A 114 -4.88 6.61 -8.69
C VAL A 114 -3.49 6.97 -9.15
N THR A 115 -2.92 6.20 -10.06
CA THR A 115 -1.52 6.39 -10.52
C THR A 115 -1.39 7.42 -11.64
N GLY A 116 -2.50 7.74 -12.33
CA GLY A 116 -2.50 8.59 -13.51
C GLY A 116 -1.98 7.90 -14.79
N LEU A 117 -1.59 6.62 -14.70
CA LEU A 117 -1.07 5.84 -15.80
C LEU A 117 -2.19 5.38 -16.73
N THR A 118 -1.88 5.27 -18.02
CA THR A 118 -2.77 4.65 -19.01
C THR A 118 -2.18 3.34 -19.46
N TRP A 119 -3.02 2.31 -19.50
CA TRP A 119 -2.64 0.93 -19.74
C TRP A 119 -3.28 0.40 -21.01
N GLN A 120 -2.56 -0.48 -21.70
CA GLN A 120 -3.16 -1.33 -22.70
C GLN A 120 -4.20 -2.25 -22.04
N GLN A 121 -5.43 -2.26 -22.55
CA GLN A 121 -6.54 -3.05 -21.99
C GLN A 121 -6.40 -4.55 -22.24
N THR A 122 -5.99 -4.94 -23.46
CA THR A 122 -5.74 -6.32 -23.83
C THR A 122 -4.25 -6.55 -24.03
N PRO A 123 -3.60 -7.41 -23.23
CA PRO A 123 -2.18 -7.68 -23.37
C PRO A 123 -1.87 -8.50 -24.63
N THR A 124 -0.59 -8.76 -24.88
CA THR A 124 -0.21 -9.64 -26.00
C THR A 124 -0.84 -11.02 -25.89
N GLY A 125 -1.39 -11.51 -27.01
CA GLY A 125 -1.88 -12.89 -27.11
C GLY A 125 -0.75 -13.91 -27.17
N GLU A 126 0.38 -13.54 -27.78
CA GLU A 126 1.57 -14.38 -27.86
C GLU A 126 2.48 -14.19 -26.64
N HIS A 127 3.24 -15.24 -26.34
CA HIS A 127 4.32 -15.22 -25.35
C HIS A 127 5.58 -14.68 -26.03
N LEU A 128 6.13 -13.60 -25.48
CA LEU A 128 7.30 -12.91 -25.99
C LEU A 128 8.47 -13.14 -25.03
N ASN A 129 9.69 -13.27 -25.58
CA ASN A 129 10.88 -13.05 -24.76
C ASN A 129 10.97 -11.56 -24.38
N TRP A 130 11.87 -11.19 -23.48
CA TRP A 130 11.91 -9.83 -22.96
C TRP A 130 12.28 -8.78 -24.02
N GLU A 131 13.22 -9.10 -24.92
CA GLU A 131 13.60 -8.23 -26.04
C GLU A 131 12.41 -7.98 -26.99
N GLN A 132 11.66 -9.03 -27.33
CA GLN A 132 10.46 -8.94 -28.16
C GLN A 132 9.35 -8.14 -27.47
N ALA A 133 9.17 -8.29 -26.16
CA ALA A 133 8.19 -7.53 -25.39
C ALA A 133 8.53 -6.03 -25.37
N THR A 134 9.82 -5.70 -25.24
CA THR A 134 10.31 -4.32 -25.31
C THR A 134 10.04 -3.72 -26.68
N ALA A 135 10.45 -4.41 -27.75
CA ALA A 135 10.20 -3.98 -29.12
C ALA A 135 8.70 -3.87 -29.45
N TYR A 136 7.86 -4.73 -28.87
CA TYR A 136 6.41 -4.66 -29.02
C TYR A 136 5.86 -3.35 -28.44
N CYS A 137 6.19 -3.01 -27.20
CA CYS A 137 5.70 -1.78 -26.59
C CYS A 137 6.23 -0.53 -27.30
N GLU A 138 7.52 -0.49 -27.66
CA GLU A 138 8.13 0.66 -28.36
C GLU A 138 7.55 0.91 -29.77
N SER A 139 6.93 -0.10 -30.38
CA SER A 139 6.31 0.01 -31.71
C SER A 139 4.78 0.02 -31.67
N LEU A 140 4.18 -0.03 -30.48
CA LEU A 140 2.74 -0.05 -30.32
C LEU A 140 2.16 1.33 -30.67
N GLU A 141 1.29 1.35 -31.69
CA GLU A 141 0.39 2.48 -31.96
C GLU A 141 -1.02 2.10 -31.52
N LEU A 142 -1.50 2.65 -30.40
CA LEU A 142 -2.80 2.32 -29.80
C LEU A 142 -3.49 3.58 -29.29
N ALA A 143 -4.79 3.70 -29.57
CA ALA A 143 -5.62 4.87 -29.22
C ALA A 143 -5.05 6.23 -29.69
N GLY A 144 -4.23 6.22 -30.76
CA GLY A 144 -3.57 7.42 -31.29
C GLY A 144 -2.29 7.83 -30.55
N TYR A 145 -1.75 6.96 -29.70
CA TYR A 145 -0.50 7.15 -28.97
C TYR A 145 0.57 6.17 -29.41
N ASP A 146 1.83 6.61 -29.37
CA ASP A 146 3.05 5.91 -29.80
C ASP A 146 4.17 5.95 -28.73
N ASP A 147 3.86 6.38 -27.50
CA ASP A 147 4.77 6.52 -26.36
C ASP A 147 4.64 5.37 -25.35
N TRP A 148 4.23 4.19 -25.81
CA TRP A 148 4.05 3.00 -25.00
C TRP A 148 5.38 2.38 -24.58
N ARG A 149 5.43 1.86 -23.35
CA ARG A 149 6.62 1.20 -22.79
C ARG A 149 6.26 -0.03 -21.96
N VAL A 150 7.26 -0.88 -21.73
CA VAL A 150 7.14 -1.97 -20.75
C VAL A 150 7.04 -1.34 -19.35
N PRO A 151 6.09 -1.75 -18.51
CA PRO A 151 5.92 -1.19 -17.17
C PRO A 151 7.06 -1.62 -16.24
N SER A 152 7.40 -0.79 -15.27
CA SER A 152 8.21 -1.21 -14.12
C SER A 152 7.46 -2.21 -13.26
N ALA A 153 8.17 -2.90 -12.37
CA ALA A 153 7.59 -3.82 -11.40
C ALA A 153 6.64 -3.10 -10.43
N LYS A 154 6.96 -1.86 -10.02
CA LYS A 154 6.07 -1.03 -9.17
C LYS A 154 4.81 -0.61 -9.91
N GLU A 155 4.92 -0.25 -11.18
CA GLU A 155 3.76 0.08 -12.02
C GLU A 155 2.88 -1.15 -12.24
N LEU A 156 3.44 -2.26 -12.69
CA LEU A 156 2.62 -3.42 -13.02
C LEU A 156 1.99 -4.07 -11.77
N PHE A 157 2.68 -4.02 -10.63
CA PHE A 157 2.14 -4.52 -9.36
C PHE A 157 1.07 -3.60 -8.76
N SER A 158 0.99 -2.32 -9.16
CA SER A 158 -0.10 -1.44 -8.70
C SER A 158 -1.47 -1.97 -9.12
N LEU A 159 -1.55 -2.65 -10.27
CA LEU A 159 -2.77 -3.26 -10.78
C LEU A 159 -3.24 -4.50 -9.99
N SER A 160 -2.42 -5.03 -9.07
CA SER A 160 -2.76 -6.28 -8.37
C SER A 160 -3.95 -6.11 -7.43
N ASP A 161 -5.01 -6.89 -7.63
CA ASP A 161 -6.22 -6.88 -6.80
C ASP A 161 -6.28 -8.15 -5.93
N PHE A 162 -6.23 -7.98 -4.61
CA PHE A 162 -6.21 -9.06 -3.63
C PHE A 162 -7.58 -9.33 -2.99
N SER A 163 -8.67 -8.76 -3.51
CA SER A 163 -10.02 -8.85 -2.93
C SER A 163 -10.67 -10.24 -3.03
N GLN A 164 -10.40 -11.00 -4.10
CA GLN A 164 -11.19 -12.21 -4.43
C GLN A 164 -10.36 -13.46 -4.75
N GLY A 165 -9.02 -13.38 -4.61
CA GLY A 165 -8.12 -14.45 -5.05
C GLY A 165 -7.92 -14.46 -6.57
N TRP A 166 -7.47 -15.58 -7.14
CA TRP A 166 -6.97 -15.63 -8.51
C TRP A 166 -8.10 -15.32 -9.53
N PRO A 167 -7.85 -14.44 -10.53
CA PRO A 167 -6.62 -13.71 -10.79
C PRO A 167 -6.51 -12.44 -9.94
N TYR A 168 -5.30 -12.08 -9.55
CA TYR A 168 -5.00 -10.86 -8.80
C TYR A 168 -5.01 -9.61 -9.68
N ILE A 169 -6.05 -9.39 -10.48
CA ILE A 169 -6.23 -8.19 -11.31
C ILE A 169 -7.73 -8.00 -11.56
N ASN A 170 -8.18 -6.75 -11.66
CA ASN A 170 -9.58 -6.47 -11.94
C ASN A 170 -9.93 -6.77 -13.41
N THR A 171 -10.60 -7.89 -13.64
CA THR A 171 -10.97 -8.37 -14.99
C THR A 171 -12.17 -7.65 -15.61
N ASP A 172 -12.84 -6.75 -14.88
CA ASP A 172 -13.86 -5.88 -15.48
C ASP A 172 -13.21 -4.78 -16.34
N TYR A 173 -11.94 -4.45 -16.07
CA TYR A 173 -11.17 -3.46 -16.82
C TYR A 173 -10.05 -4.07 -17.65
N PHE A 174 -9.35 -5.08 -17.13
CA PHE A 174 -8.17 -5.66 -17.77
C PHE A 174 -8.44 -7.05 -18.32
N ASP A 175 -8.34 -7.20 -19.64
CA ASP A 175 -8.50 -8.51 -20.28
C ASP A 175 -7.33 -9.43 -19.93
N LEU A 176 -7.62 -10.71 -19.77
CA LEU A 176 -6.62 -11.77 -19.80
C LEU A 176 -6.44 -12.23 -21.25
N SER A 177 -5.23 -12.62 -21.65
CA SER A 177 -5.06 -13.11 -23.03
C SER A 177 -5.60 -14.53 -23.26
N ASP A 178 -5.84 -15.30 -22.20
CA ASP A 178 -6.54 -16.59 -22.28
C ASP A 178 -7.92 -16.50 -21.63
N ALA A 179 -8.88 -17.27 -22.16
CA ALA A 179 -10.22 -17.41 -21.59
C ALA A 179 -10.24 -18.07 -20.19
N THR A 180 -9.12 -18.66 -19.75
CA THR A 180 -9.00 -19.32 -18.46
C THR A 180 -7.79 -18.80 -17.71
N VAL A 181 -8.00 -18.35 -16.48
CA VAL A 181 -6.92 -17.98 -15.55
C VAL A 181 -6.05 -19.19 -15.27
N SER A 182 -4.73 -19.01 -15.37
CA SER A 182 -3.76 -20.04 -15.00
C SER A 182 -2.67 -19.46 -14.08
N LYS A 183 -1.91 -20.34 -13.42
CA LYS A 183 -0.72 -19.95 -12.66
C LYS A 183 0.38 -19.30 -13.53
N ASP A 184 0.25 -19.39 -14.85
CA ASP A 184 1.21 -18.91 -15.84
C ASP A 184 0.82 -17.54 -16.41
N GLU A 185 -0.17 -16.87 -15.79
CA GLU A 185 -0.59 -15.49 -16.08
C GLU A 185 0.49 -14.48 -15.62
N GLN A 186 1.59 -14.46 -16.37
CA GLN A 186 2.87 -13.84 -16.04
C GLN A 186 3.25 -12.80 -17.09
N TYR A 187 3.75 -11.67 -16.63
CA TYR A 187 3.98 -10.48 -17.43
C TYR A 187 5.37 -9.90 -17.20
N TRP A 188 6.04 -9.49 -18.28
CA TRP A 188 7.33 -8.83 -18.19
C TRP A 188 7.23 -7.43 -17.57
N THR A 189 8.27 -7.06 -16.84
CA THR A 189 8.53 -5.69 -16.41
C THR A 189 9.80 -5.15 -17.08
N SER A 190 10.05 -3.85 -16.95
CA SER A 190 11.28 -3.19 -17.41
C SER A 190 12.46 -3.34 -16.44
N ASN A 191 12.29 -4.04 -15.31
CA ASN A 191 13.32 -4.20 -14.30
C ASN A 191 14.18 -5.44 -14.59
N ASP A 192 15.43 -5.19 -15.00
CA ASP A 192 16.49 -6.21 -15.01
C ASP A 192 16.71 -6.76 -13.59
N TYR A 193 17.03 -8.05 -13.50
CA TYR A 193 17.50 -8.63 -12.26
C TYR A 193 19.00 -8.40 -12.12
N ALA A 194 19.41 -7.51 -11.21
CA ALA A 194 20.81 -7.10 -11.08
C ALA A 194 21.79 -8.22 -10.64
N GLY A 195 21.29 -9.38 -10.20
CA GLY A 195 22.08 -10.52 -9.73
C GLY A 195 22.14 -11.67 -10.75
N VAL A 196 22.61 -12.83 -10.29
CA VAL A 196 22.65 -14.05 -11.10
C VAL A 196 21.63 -15.05 -10.57
N THR A 197 20.68 -15.47 -11.40
CA THR A 197 19.73 -16.52 -11.01
C THR A 197 20.14 -17.89 -11.54
N ALA A 198 19.67 -18.97 -10.92
CA ALA A 198 19.97 -20.33 -11.38
C ALA A 198 19.43 -20.62 -12.79
N GLU A 199 18.24 -20.07 -13.09
CA GLU A 199 17.54 -20.30 -14.37
C GLU A 199 17.95 -19.27 -15.43
N GLY A 200 17.88 -17.98 -15.08
CA GLY A 200 18.09 -16.87 -16.02
C GLY A 200 19.51 -16.32 -16.03
N ARG A 201 20.41 -16.79 -15.17
CA ARG A 201 21.80 -16.30 -15.10
C ARG A 201 21.83 -14.77 -15.05
N ASP A 202 22.62 -14.15 -15.93
CA ASP A 202 22.82 -12.70 -16.06
C ASP A 202 21.75 -12.02 -16.97
N SER A 203 20.82 -12.79 -17.54
CA SER A 203 19.73 -12.29 -18.40
C SER A 203 18.37 -12.33 -17.70
N ALA A 204 18.35 -12.48 -16.38
CA ALA A 204 17.10 -12.56 -15.64
C ALA A 204 16.41 -11.20 -15.57
N VAL A 205 15.08 -11.20 -15.67
CA VAL A 205 14.23 -10.01 -15.62
C VAL A 205 13.05 -10.28 -14.69
N PHE A 206 12.65 -9.28 -13.91
CA PHE A 206 11.45 -9.37 -13.08
C PHE A 206 10.17 -9.42 -13.92
N GLY A 207 9.20 -10.19 -13.43
CA GLY A 207 7.84 -10.23 -13.94
C GLY A 207 6.82 -10.29 -12.81
N VAL A 208 5.62 -9.77 -13.09
CA VAL A 208 4.46 -9.86 -12.20
C VAL A 208 3.60 -11.03 -12.64
N ASN A 209 3.16 -11.85 -11.69
CA ASN A 209 2.27 -12.98 -11.93
C ASN A 209 0.90 -12.68 -11.33
N PHE A 210 -0.07 -12.28 -12.15
CA PHE A 210 -1.45 -12.06 -11.71
C PHE A 210 -2.20 -13.37 -11.48
N GLY A 211 -1.69 -14.50 -11.95
CA GLY A 211 -2.21 -15.80 -11.58
C GLY A 211 -2.04 -16.02 -10.08
N THR A 212 -0.83 -15.86 -9.57
CA THR A 212 -0.43 -16.28 -8.20
C THR A 212 -0.12 -15.13 -7.24
N GLY A 213 -0.14 -13.88 -7.70
CA GLY A 213 -0.02 -12.67 -6.89
C GLY A 213 1.40 -12.31 -6.47
N HIS A 214 2.44 -12.78 -7.19
CA HIS A 214 3.84 -12.53 -6.80
C HIS A 214 4.67 -11.89 -7.92
N ILE A 215 5.78 -11.28 -7.50
CA ILE A 215 6.85 -10.79 -8.37
C ILE A 215 8.00 -11.80 -8.33
N LYS A 216 8.51 -12.19 -9.50
CA LYS A 216 9.62 -13.15 -9.61
C LYS A 216 10.53 -12.81 -10.80
N ALA A 217 11.80 -13.17 -10.70
CA ALA A 217 12.73 -13.11 -11.82
C ALA A 217 12.65 -14.37 -12.71
N TYR A 218 12.70 -14.17 -14.03
CA TYR A 218 12.65 -15.22 -15.05
C TYR A 218 13.77 -15.03 -16.08
N PRO A 219 14.21 -16.08 -16.81
CA PRO A 219 15.16 -15.92 -17.91
C PRO A 219 14.59 -15.03 -19.01
N GLY A 220 15.20 -13.89 -19.29
CA GLY A 220 14.69 -12.92 -20.27
C GLY A 220 14.76 -13.39 -21.72
N ASP A 221 15.65 -14.34 -22.03
CA ASP A 221 15.85 -14.95 -23.35
C ASP A 221 14.97 -16.19 -23.59
N VAL A 222 14.10 -16.53 -22.64
CA VAL A 222 13.20 -17.68 -22.76
C VAL A 222 12.22 -17.51 -23.92
N THR A 223 11.88 -18.61 -24.59
CA THR A 223 11.02 -18.59 -25.78
C THR A 223 9.84 -19.54 -25.66
N GLY A 224 8.87 -19.41 -26.58
CA GLY A 224 7.71 -20.28 -26.67
C GLY A 224 6.82 -20.19 -25.43
N PRO A 225 6.18 -21.29 -25.00
CA PRO A 225 5.24 -21.27 -23.88
C PRO A 225 5.83 -20.86 -22.53
N MET A 226 7.16 -20.83 -22.41
CA MET A 226 7.84 -20.40 -21.19
C MET A 226 8.12 -18.89 -21.15
N ALA A 227 7.99 -18.20 -22.29
CA ALA A 227 8.03 -16.74 -22.36
C ALA A 227 6.81 -16.11 -21.69
N LYS A 228 6.84 -14.79 -21.49
CA LYS A 228 5.81 -14.07 -20.75
C LYS A 228 5.03 -13.18 -21.70
N ARG A 229 3.90 -12.69 -21.22
CA ARG A 229 3.12 -11.68 -21.93
C ARG A 229 3.65 -10.30 -21.56
N VAL A 230 3.18 -9.28 -22.28
CA VAL A 230 3.39 -7.89 -21.88
C VAL A 230 2.09 -7.12 -22.00
N ARG A 231 1.89 -6.21 -21.05
CA ARG A 231 0.85 -5.19 -21.06
C ARG A 231 1.57 -3.86 -21.02
N CYS A 232 1.50 -3.10 -22.11
CA CYS A 232 2.23 -1.84 -22.19
C CYS A 232 1.52 -0.76 -21.35
N VAL A 233 2.31 0.18 -20.85
CA VAL A 233 1.87 1.34 -20.08
C VAL A 233 2.39 2.61 -20.73
N ARG A 234 1.72 3.73 -20.47
CA ARG A 234 2.16 5.08 -20.83
C ARG A 234 1.78 6.07 -19.72
N GLY A 235 2.39 7.25 -19.76
CA GLY A 235 2.25 8.29 -18.74
C GLY A 235 3.57 8.58 -18.02
N ASP A 236 3.48 9.41 -16.99
CA ASP A 236 4.63 9.82 -16.18
C ASP A 236 5.28 8.64 -15.45
N GLU A 237 6.48 8.85 -14.93
CA GLU A 237 7.18 7.86 -14.12
C GLU A 237 6.47 7.68 -12.78
N TYR A 238 6.19 6.42 -12.41
CA TYR A 238 5.57 6.06 -11.15
C TYR A 238 6.49 5.12 -10.36
N GLY A 239 6.46 5.23 -9.03
CA GLY A 239 7.26 4.36 -8.16
C GLY A 239 8.60 4.93 -7.70
N VAL A 240 8.83 6.23 -7.88
CA VAL A 240 10.03 6.93 -7.44
C VAL A 240 9.81 7.45 -6.02
N ASN A 241 10.58 6.93 -5.07
CA ASN A 241 10.55 7.36 -3.67
C ASN A 241 11.34 8.67 -3.46
N ASP A 242 10.97 9.43 -2.44
CA ASP A 242 11.71 10.59 -1.92
C ASP A 242 12.02 10.37 -0.43
N PHE A 243 13.01 9.52 -0.17
CA PHE A 243 13.38 9.12 1.19
C PHE A 243 14.19 10.19 1.92
N VAL A 244 13.77 10.51 3.14
CA VAL A 244 14.43 11.38 4.10
C VAL A 244 14.67 10.59 5.39
N ASP A 245 15.93 10.46 5.77
CA ASP A 245 16.31 9.95 7.10
C ASP A 245 16.03 11.03 8.15
N ASN A 246 15.16 10.73 9.11
CA ASN A 246 14.75 11.65 10.16
C ASN A 246 15.80 11.77 11.29
N GLY A 247 16.80 10.89 11.30
CA GLY A 247 17.88 10.87 12.29
C GLY A 247 17.47 10.32 13.66
N ASP A 248 16.24 9.83 13.78
CA ASP A 248 15.68 9.20 14.98
C ASP A 248 15.47 7.68 14.80
N GLY A 249 15.82 7.13 13.64
CA GLY A 249 15.57 5.73 13.25
C GLY A 249 14.34 5.54 12.37
N ALA A 250 13.60 6.60 12.06
CA ALA A 250 12.54 6.60 11.06
C ALA A 250 13.01 7.20 9.73
N ILE A 251 12.42 6.73 8.64
CA ILE A 251 12.63 7.22 7.27
C ILE A 251 11.28 7.67 6.72
N THR A 252 11.16 8.93 6.35
CA THR A 252 9.97 9.46 5.66
C THR A 252 10.14 9.31 4.15
N ASP A 253 9.11 8.86 3.45
CA ASP A 253 9.02 8.91 2.01
C ASP A 253 8.01 9.98 1.60
N ASN A 254 8.48 11.17 1.21
CA ASN A 254 7.58 12.27 0.82
C ASN A 254 6.78 11.93 -0.44
N ALA A 255 7.25 10.98 -1.26
CA ALA A 255 6.58 10.60 -2.49
C ALA A 255 5.33 9.76 -2.24
N THR A 256 5.30 8.95 -1.18
CA THR A 256 4.13 8.13 -0.80
C THR A 256 3.34 8.73 0.36
N GLY A 257 3.96 9.64 1.13
CA GLY A 257 3.43 10.14 2.39
C GLY A 257 3.59 9.16 3.55
N LEU A 258 4.28 8.03 3.35
CA LEU A 258 4.51 7.03 4.39
C LEU A 258 5.79 7.31 5.18
N MET A 259 5.85 6.74 6.38
CA MET A 259 7.04 6.70 7.22
C MET A 259 7.34 5.26 7.60
N TRP A 260 8.62 4.91 7.60
CA TRP A 260 9.13 3.57 7.79
C TRP A 260 10.09 3.54 8.98
N ALA A 261 10.01 2.49 9.80
CA ALA A 261 11.11 2.19 10.72
C ALA A 261 12.30 1.69 9.91
N GLN A 262 13.50 2.20 10.19
CA GLN A 262 14.72 1.80 9.48
C GLN A 262 15.15 0.36 9.81
N ASP A 263 14.95 -0.05 11.06
CA ASP A 263 15.21 -1.42 11.52
C ASP A 263 13.90 -2.24 11.49
N ASP A 264 14.01 -3.53 11.15
CA ASP A 264 12.92 -4.48 11.31
C ASP A 264 12.88 -5.06 12.74
N SER A 265 11.98 -6.02 12.98
CA SER A 265 11.83 -6.66 14.30
C SER A 265 13.06 -7.47 14.75
N GLY A 266 14.04 -7.70 13.87
CA GLY A 266 15.25 -8.49 14.12
C GLY A 266 15.03 -9.99 14.34
N VAL A 267 13.78 -10.45 14.37
CA VAL A 267 13.39 -11.85 14.59
C VAL A 267 12.21 -12.23 13.70
N GLY A 268 12.23 -13.48 13.21
CA GLY A 268 11.09 -14.02 12.47
C GLY A 268 9.88 -14.18 13.39
N MET A 269 8.73 -13.68 12.94
CA MET A 269 7.45 -13.75 13.64
C MET A 269 6.42 -14.44 12.74
N ASP A 270 5.46 -15.15 13.34
CA ASP A 270 4.22 -15.45 12.65
C ASP A 270 3.34 -14.18 12.52
N TRP A 271 2.24 -14.29 11.80
CA TRP A 271 1.41 -13.13 11.48
C TRP A 271 0.72 -12.52 12.71
N GLU A 272 0.22 -13.35 13.63
CA GLU A 272 -0.40 -12.86 14.87
C GLU A 272 0.63 -12.15 15.76
N GLN A 273 1.83 -12.71 15.87
CA GLN A 273 2.96 -12.10 16.57
C GLN A 273 3.38 -10.76 15.95
N ALA A 274 3.39 -10.65 14.62
CA ALA A 274 3.73 -9.41 13.94
C ALA A 274 2.71 -8.30 14.22
N LEU A 275 1.41 -8.60 14.17
CA LEU A 275 0.34 -7.65 14.52
C LEU A 275 0.44 -7.20 15.99
N ALA A 276 0.65 -8.15 16.90
CA ALA A 276 0.83 -7.85 18.33
C ALA A 276 2.09 -7.03 18.60
N TRP A 277 3.18 -7.27 17.89
CA TRP A 277 4.42 -6.53 18.02
C TRP A 277 4.24 -5.06 17.64
N VAL A 278 3.51 -4.76 16.57
CA VAL A 278 3.24 -3.38 16.17
C VAL A 278 2.41 -2.64 17.22
N LEU A 279 1.39 -3.29 17.80
CA LEU A 279 0.63 -2.72 18.91
C LEU A 279 1.52 -2.40 20.12
N GLN A 280 2.49 -3.27 20.44
CA GLN A 280 3.47 -3.01 21.49
C GLN A 280 4.36 -1.81 21.16
N MET A 281 4.84 -1.68 19.91
CA MET A 281 5.63 -0.52 19.49
C MET A 281 4.84 0.79 19.63
N ASN A 282 3.54 0.76 19.39
CA ASN A 282 2.67 1.92 19.60
C ASN A 282 2.49 2.26 21.09
N GLU A 283 2.32 1.26 21.95
CA GLU A 283 2.23 1.46 23.41
C GLU A 283 3.55 2.04 23.99
N GLU A 284 4.68 1.60 23.45
CA GLU A 284 6.01 2.05 23.88
C GLU A 284 6.43 3.40 23.26
N ASN A 285 5.60 3.99 22.39
CA ASN A 285 5.90 5.20 21.63
C ASN A 285 7.23 5.07 20.86
N TYR A 286 7.38 3.94 20.15
CA TYR A 286 8.58 3.55 19.44
C TYR A 286 9.01 4.63 18.44
N LEU A 287 10.28 5.04 18.52
CA LEU A 287 10.87 6.16 17.76
C LEU A 287 10.14 7.51 17.94
N GLY A 288 9.32 7.65 18.99
CA GLY A 288 8.53 8.85 19.25
C GLY A 288 7.14 8.84 18.63
N TYR A 289 6.72 7.75 17.99
CA TYR A 289 5.45 7.60 17.29
C TYR A 289 4.62 6.44 17.87
N SER A 290 3.31 6.51 17.70
CA SER A 290 2.34 5.56 18.26
C SER A 290 1.27 5.11 17.27
N ASP A 291 1.52 5.30 15.97
CA ASP A 291 0.63 5.01 14.85
C ASP A 291 1.26 4.04 13.84
N TRP A 292 2.26 3.27 14.25
CA TRP A 292 2.85 2.20 13.46
C TRP A 292 1.78 1.16 13.10
N ARG A 293 1.92 0.58 11.91
CA ARG A 293 1.11 -0.54 11.43
C ARG A 293 1.97 -1.49 10.59
N LEU A 294 1.52 -2.73 10.47
CA LEU A 294 2.12 -3.64 9.49
C LEU A 294 1.80 -3.10 8.09
N PRO A 295 2.79 -2.94 7.19
CA PRO A 295 2.52 -2.51 5.83
C PRO A 295 1.75 -3.59 5.09
N ASN A 296 0.83 -3.19 4.21
CA ASN A 296 0.24 -4.13 3.26
C ASN A 296 1.23 -4.46 2.13
N VAL A 297 0.85 -5.41 1.27
CA VAL A 297 1.75 -5.91 0.23
C VAL A 297 2.17 -4.84 -0.79
N LYS A 298 1.33 -3.85 -1.07
CA LYS A 298 1.64 -2.76 -2.03
C LYS A 298 2.55 -1.70 -1.39
N GLU A 299 2.33 -1.39 -0.12
CA GLU A 299 3.19 -0.50 0.65
C GLU A 299 4.58 -1.11 0.83
N LEU A 300 4.66 -2.38 1.23
CA LEU A 300 5.94 -3.07 1.39
C LEU A 300 6.69 -3.17 0.05
N GLN A 301 5.96 -3.35 -1.06
CA GLN A 301 6.56 -3.33 -2.39
C GLN A 301 7.09 -1.95 -2.80
N SER A 302 6.48 -0.87 -2.29
CA SER A 302 6.86 0.50 -2.64
C SER A 302 8.29 0.88 -2.22
N ILE A 303 8.85 0.22 -1.20
CA ILE A 303 10.21 0.45 -0.71
C ILE A 303 11.27 -0.45 -1.35
N VAL A 304 10.88 -1.38 -2.25
CA VAL A 304 11.82 -2.29 -2.90
C VAL A 304 12.69 -1.54 -3.92
N ASP A 305 14.00 -1.63 -3.76
CA ASP A 305 15.01 -1.15 -4.71
C ASP A 305 15.42 -2.26 -5.69
N TYR A 306 14.81 -2.24 -6.88
CA TYR A 306 15.07 -3.22 -7.95
C TYR A 306 16.45 -3.07 -8.61
N THR A 307 17.23 -2.04 -8.27
CA THR A 307 18.63 -1.91 -8.74
C THR A 307 19.59 -2.77 -7.91
N ARG A 308 19.10 -3.40 -6.85
CA ARG A 308 19.85 -4.26 -5.95
C ARG A 308 19.49 -5.73 -6.17
N ALA A 309 20.48 -6.59 -5.96
CA ALA A 309 20.26 -8.01 -5.74
C ALA A 309 21.02 -8.44 -4.49
N PRO A 310 20.48 -9.37 -3.69
CA PRO A 310 21.24 -9.98 -2.60
C PRO A 310 22.47 -10.68 -3.21
N GLY A 311 23.66 -10.22 -2.80
CA GLY A 311 24.95 -10.78 -3.21
C GLY A 311 25.35 -12.02 -2.42
#